data_AF-A0A8X6NH70-F1
#
_entry.id   AF-A0A8X6NH70-F1
#
_cell.length_a   1.000
_cell.length_b   1.000
_cell.length_c   1.000
_cell.angle_alpha   90.00
_cell.angle_beta   90.00
_cell.angle_gamma   90.00
#
_symmetry.space_group_name_H-M   'P 1'
#
loop_
_entity.id
_entity.type
_entity.pdbx_description
1 polymer ?
#
loop_
_entity_poly.entity_id
_entity_poly.type
_entity_poly.pdbx_seq_one_letter_code
_entity_poly.pdbx_strand_id
1 'polypeptide(L)'
;MGIPVSTSTLFTSLIIVVMFTVVRMQHILTPPFVELPRPYNFGFEFGDGLGMSQYRHETADGTGSVKGSYGYLDPLGVFRNVDYVAGMDGFKSIIRSNEPGLSNHVAADATYIVRPAPPAAAAQGLRKAAPLK
;
A
#
# COMPACT_ATOMS: atom_id res chain seq x y z
N MET A 1 9.64 -58.89 -35.70
CA MET A 1 8.24 -59.06 -35.23
C MET A 1 7.67 -57.67 -34.99
N GLY A 2 6.98 -57.11 -35.99
CA GLY A 2 6.43 -55.75 -35.92
C GLY A 2 5.03 -55.79 -35.31
N ILE A 3 4.78 -55.02 -34.26
CA ILE A 3 3.46 -54.95 -33.63
C ILE A 3 2.54 -54.18 -34.58
N PRO A 4 1.41 -54.76 -35.05
CA PRO A 4 0.49 -54.03 -35.92
C PRO A 4 -0.19 -52.92 -35.13
N VAL A 5 -0.01 -51.67 -35.56
CA VAL A 5 -0.68 -50.52 -34.95
C VAL A 5 -2.12 -50.46 -35.50
N SER A 6 -3.10 -50.53 -34.62
CA SER A 6 -4.52 -50.49 -34.98
C SER A 6 -4.93 -49.08 -35.43
N THR A 7 -5.86 -48.99 -36.37
CA THR A 7 -6.49 -47.73 -36.81
C THR A 7 -7.10 -46.95 -35.64
N SER A 8 -7.57 -47.66 -34.60
CA SER A 8 -8.05 -47.08 -33.34
C SER A 8 -6.94 -46.35 -32.56
N THR A 9 -5.72 -46.90 -32.57
CA THR A 9 -4.54 -46.32 -31.91
C THR A 9 -4.07 -45.05 -32.64
N LEU A 10 -4.14 -45.04 -33.97
CA LEU A 10 -3.84 -43.86 -34.77
C LEU A 10 -4.87 -42.75 -34.54
N PHE A 11 -6.16 -43.08 -34.49
CA PHE A 11 -7.24 -42.11 -34.28
C PHE A 11 -7.18 -41.46 -32.89
N THR A 12 -6.91 -42.26 -31.85
CA THR A 12 -6.73 -41.75 -30.48
C THR A 12 -5.48 -40.90 -30.34
N SER A 13 -4.36 -41.29 -30.96
CA SER A 13 -3.14 -40.47 -30.97
C SER A 13 -3.34 -39.11 -31.66
N LEU A 14 -4.11 -39.08 -32.77
CA LEU A 14 -4.45 -37.85 -33.47
C LEU A 14 -5.31 -36.93 -32.61
N ILE A 15 -6.33 -37.46 -31.93
CA ILE A 15 -7.17 -36.68 -31.00
C ILE A 15 -6.32 -36.08 -29.87
N ILE A 16 -5.40 -36.85 -29.29
CA ILE A 16 -4.51 -36.37 -28.23
C ILE A 16 -3.60 -35.25 -28.74
N VAL A 17 -2.98 -35.40 -29.91
CA VAL A 17 -2.14 -34.35 -30.52
C VAL A 17 -2.96 -33.10 -30.84
N VAL A 18 -4.17 -33.26 -31.38
CA VAL A 18 -5.09 -32.14 -31.63
C VAL A 18 -5.49 -31.44 -30.32
N MET A 19 -5.79 -32.20 -29.26
CA MET A 19 -6.11 -31.63 -27.95
C MET A 19 -4.92 -30.89 -27.35
N PHE A 20 -3.71 -31.45 -27.42
CA PHE A 20 -2.51 -30.77 -26.94
C PHE A 20 -2.17 -29.51 -27.74
N THR A 21 -2.34 -29.54 -29.07
CA THR A 21 -2.13 -28.35 -29.91
C THR A 21 -3.18 -27.27 -29.65
N VAL A 22 -4.46 -27.65 -29.46
CA VAL A 22 -5.54 -26.72 -29.08
C VAL A 22 -5.29 -26.10 -27.70
N VAL A 23 -4.92 -26.89 -26.69
CA VAL A 23 -4.60 -26.40 -25.33
C VAL A 23 -3.38 -25.47 -25.36
N ARG A 24 -2.34 -25.82 -26.13
CA ARG A 24 -1.16 -24.96 -26.32
C ARG A 24 -1.51 -23.65 -27.03
N MET A 25 -2.36 -23.69 -28.06
CA MET A 25 -2.83 -22.48 -28.74
C MET A 25 -3.70 -21.61 -27.82
N GLN A 26 -4.58 -22.20 -27.01
CA GLN A 26 -5.37 -21.45 -26.02
C GLN A 26 -4.48 -20.70 -25.02
N HIS A 27 -3.43 -21.34 -24.51
CA HIS A 27 -2.46 -20.71 -23.61
C HIS A 27 -1.62 -19.60 -24.27
N ILE A 28 -1.36 -19.68 -25.58
CA ILE A 28 -0.60 -18.67 -26.34
C ILE A 28 -1.47 -17.44 -26.66
N LEU A 29 -2.79 -17.58 -26.75
CA LEU A 29 -3.70 -16.52 -27.20
C LEU A 29 -4.34 -15.69 -26.07
N THR A 30 -4.17 -16.07 -24.81
CA THR A 30 -4.63 -15.25 -23.68
C THR A 30 -3.54 -14.25 -23.30
N PRO A 31 -3.70 -12.93 -23.55
CA PRO A 31 -2.80 -11.94 -22.99
C PRO A 31 -2.79 -12.07 -21.46
N PRO A 32 -1.66 -11.74 -20.78
CA PRO A 32 -1.67 -11.67 -19.32
C PRO A 32 -2.77 -10.72 -18.90
N PHE A 33 -3.58 -11.15 -17.93
CA PHE A 33 -4.61 -10.29 -17.36
C PHE A 33 -3.93 -9.07 -16.70
N VAL A 34 -4.02 -7.91 -17.34
CA VAL A 34 -3.56 -6.64 -16.77
C VAL A 34 -4.74 -6.06 -15.99
N GLU A 35 -4.74 -6.23 -14.66
CA GLU A 35 -5.74 -5.55 -13.83
C GLU A 35 -5.42 -4.07 -13.76
N LEU A 36 -6.29 -3.24 -14.32
CA LEU A 36 -6.17 -1.80 -14.21
C LEU A 36 -6.56 -1.35 -12.79
N PRO A 37 -5.89 -0.31 -12.22
CA PRO A 37 -6.28 0.26 -10.95
C PRO A 37 -7.76 0.68 -10.96
N ARG A 38 -8.53 0.21 -9.97
CA ARG A 38 -9.93 0.62 -9.82
C ARG A 38 -10.02 1.87 -8.94
N PRO A 39 -10.82 2.88 -9.32
CA PRO A 39 -11.08 4.01 -8.45
C PRO A 39 -11.71 3.56 -7.13
N TYR A 40 -11.33 4.20 -6.04
CA TYR A 40 -11.96 3.99 -4.74
C TYR A 40 -11.87 5.24 -3.88
N ASN A 41 -12.73 5.28 -2.87
CA ASN A 41 -12.62 6.20 -1.75
C ASN A 41 -12.62 5.36 -0.47
N PHE A 42 -11.66 5.63 0.39
CA PHE A 42 -11.53 5.00 1.69
C PHE A 42 -11.35 6.07 2.75
N GLY A 43 -12.02 5.92 3.87
CA GLY A 43 -11.76 6.77 5.01
C GLY A 43 -12.39 6.29 6.29
N PHE A 44 -11.83 6.77 7.40
CA PHE A 44 -12.38 6.61 8.73
C PHE A 44 -11.98 7.81 9.59
N GLU A 45 -12.79 8.04 10.62
CA GLU A 45 -12.49 9.00 11.68
C GLU A 45 -12.88 8.35 13.01
N PHE A 46 -12.04 8.52 14.02
CA PHE A 46 -12.24 7.99 15.35
C PHE A 46 -11.80 9.03 16.39
N GLY A 47 -12.55 9.14 17.48
CA GLY A 47 -12.18 9.91 18.65
C GLY A 47 -12.77 9.30 19.91
N ASP A 48 -12.01 9.33 21.00
CA ASP A 48 -12.43 8.74 22.28
C ASP A 48 -13.21 9.73 23.18
N GLY A 49 -13.31 10.99 22.77
CA GLY A 49 -13.93 12.07 23.56
C GLY A 49 -13.06 12.57 24.73
N LEU A 50 -11.88 11.99 24.94
CA LEU A 50 -10.91 12.33 25.99
C LEU A 50 -9.69 13.09 25.43
N GLY A 51 -9.73 13.46 24.16
CA GLY A 51 -8.69 14.23 23.47
C GLY A 51 -7.84 13.41 22.50
N MET A 52 -8.01 12.07 22.44
CA MET A 52 -7.44 11.29 21.34
C MET A 52 -8.36 11.37 20.12
N SER A 53 -7.78 11.63 18.94
CA SER A 53 -8.45 11.41 17.66
C SER A 53 -7.49 10.86 16.61
N GLN A 54 -8.04 10.12 15.65
CA GLN A 54 -7.31 9.55 14.52
C GLN A 54 -8.20 9.59 13.28
N TYR A 55 -7.59 9.78 12.12
CA TYR A 55 -8.32 9.75 10.86
C TYR A 55 -7.45 9.27 9.71
N ARG A 56 -8.12 8.82 8.65
CA ARG A 56 -7.53 8.62 7.33
C ARG A 56 -8.58 8.91 6.26
N HIS A 57 -8.17 9.58 5.19
CA HIS A 57 -8.95 9.76 3.97
C HIS A 57 -8.05 9.52 2.78
N GLU A 58 -8.51 8.72 1.82
CA GLU A 58 -7.75 8.32 0.64
C GLU A 58 -8.67 8.16 -0.57
N THR A 59 -8.21 8.64 -1.72
CA THR A 59 -8.88 8.50 -3.01
C THR A 59 -7.90 8.01 -4.06
N ALA A 60 -8.33 7.03 -4.84
CA ALA A 60 -7.68 6.65 -6.10
C ALA A 60 -8.60 6.96 -7.28
N ASP A 61 -8.03 7.51 -8.36
CA ASP A 61 -8.76 7.95 -9.55
C ASP A 61 -8.77 6.90 -10.69
N GLY A 62 -8.20 5.72 -10.44
CA GLY A 62 -8.08 4.65 -11.44
C GLY A 62 -6.92 4.81 -12.43
N THR A 63 -6.14 5.90 -12.33
CA THR A 63 -4.91 6.07 -13.12
C THR A 63 -3.71 5.32 -12.54
N GLY A 64 -3.87 4.75 -11.34
CA GLY A 64 -2.77 4.24 -10.51
C GLY A 64 -2.24 5.27 -9.51
N SER A 65 -2.77 6.50 -9.54
CA SER A 65 -2.47 7.54 -8.55
C SER A 65 -3.42 7.46 -7.35
N VAL A 66 -2.84 7.56 -6.16
CA VAL A 66 -3.54 7.60 -4.87
C VAL A 66 -3.15 8.89 -4.16
N LYS A 67 -4.13 9.62 -3.65
CA LYS A 67 -3.90 10.79 -2.80
C LYS A 67 -4.64 10.62 -1.49
N GLY A 68 -4.08 11.11 -0.41
CA GLY A 68 -4.74 11.04 0.87
C GLY A 68 -4.06 11.81 1.98
N SER A 69 -4.67 11.72 3.14
CA SER A 69 -4.13 12.25 4.38
C SER A 69 -4.48 11.32 5.53
N TYR A 70 -3.58 11.18 6.49
CA TYR A 70 -3.87 10.54 7.76
C TYR A 70 -3.23 11.31 8.90
N GLY A 71 -3.78 11.16 10.09
CA GLY A 71 -3.22 11.82 11.24
C GLY A 71 -3.84 11.39 12.55
N TYR A 72 -3.25 11.91 13.62
CA TYR A 72 -3.73 11.74 14.97
C TYR A 72 -3.52 13.01 15.78
N LEU A 73 -4.29 13.15 16.86
CA LEU A 73 -4.12 14.09 17.95
C LEU A 73 -4.19 13.29 19.27
N ASP A 74 -3.33 13.60 20.23
CA ASP A 74 -3.39 13.05 21.58
C ASP A 74 -3.89 14.08 22.62
N PRO A 75 -4.26 13.65 23.84
CA PRO A 75 -4.72 14.52 24.92
C PRO A 75 -3.70 15.56 25.39
N LEU A 76 -2.41 15.39 25.07
CA LEU A 76 -1.37 16.36 25.38
C LEU A 76 -1.22 17.41 24.27
N GLY A 77 -1.98 17.32 23.19
CA GLY A 77 -1.92 18.19 22.03
C GLY A 77 -0.80 17.83 21.05
N VAL A 78 -0.21 16.63 21.18
CA VAL A 78 0.73 16.09 20.19
C VAL A 78 -0.05 15.61 18.99
N PHE A 79 0.39 15.96 17.80
CA PHE A 79 -0.24 15.57 16.57
C PHE A 79 0.78 15.20 15.50
N ARG A 80 0.32 14.38 14.56
CA ARG A 80 0.93 14.20 13.26
C ARG A 80 -0.16 14.26 12.20
N ASN A 81 0.12 15.00 11.12
CA ASN A 81 -0.68 15.04 9.91
C ASN A 81 0.23 14.74 8.74
N VAL A 82 -0.10 13.72 7.95
CA VAL A 82 0.65 13.35 6.75
C VAL A 82 -0.27 13.53 5.56
N ASP A 83 0.06 14.45 4.66
CA ASP A 83 -0.54 14.45 3.32
C ASP A 83 0.38 13.69 2.38
N TYR A 84 -0.18 12.90 1.48
CA TYR A 84 0.63 12.11 0.56
C TYR A 84 -0.01 11.97 -0.83
N VAL A 85 0.88 11.70 -1.79
CA VAL A 85 0.55 11.24 -3.13
C VAL A 85 1.43 10.02 -3.43
N ALA A 86 0.82 8.95 -3.93
CA ALA A 86 1.49 7.77 -4.43
C ALA A 86 1.13 7.60 -5.90
N GLY A 87 2.12 7.54 -6.78
CA GLY A 87 1.90 7.37 -8.21
C GLY A 87 3.14 6.83 -8.91
N MET A 88 3.27 7.09 -10.21
CA MET A 88 4.42 6.65 -11.02
C MET A 88 5.77 7.13 -10.46
N ASP A 89 5.80 8.33 -9.87
CA ASP A 89 7.02 8.92 -9.29
C ASP A 89 7.30 8.46 -7.84
N GLY A 90 6.65 7.39 -7.39
CA GLY A 90 6.76 6.85 -6.05
C GLY A 90 5.83 7.51 -5.04
N PHE A 91 6.13 7.32 -3.75
CA PHE A 91 5.38 7.88 -2.63
C PHE A 91 6.05 9.16 -2.14
N LYS A 92 5.29 10.26 -2.08
CA LYS A 92 5.74 11.57 -1.61
C LYS A 92 4.82 12.09 -0.52
N SER A 93 5.38 12.72 0.51
CA SER A 93 4.58 13.19 1.64
C SER A 93 5.06 14.49 2.28
N ILE A 94 4.10 15.21 2.87
CA ILE A 94 4.32 16.36 3.72
C ILE A 94 3.81 15.99 5.11
N ILE A 95 4.74 15.90 6.07
CA ILE A 95 4.46 15.60 7.47
C ILE A 95 4.47 16.90 8.26
N ARG A 96 3.31 17.27 8.80
CA ARG A 96 3.18 18.31 9.82
C ARG A 96 3.06 17.67 11.19
N SER A 97 3.95 17.99 12.11
CA SER A 97 3.97 17.37 13.45
C SER A 97 4.45 18.35 14.52
N ASN A 98 4.19 18.03 15.79
CA ASN A 98 4.82 18.66 16.95
C ASN A 98 5.32 17.60 17.96
N GLU A 99 5.62 16.39 17.49
CA GLU A 99 6.14 15.31 18.34
C GLU A 99 7.50 15.69 18.95
N PRO A 100 7.71 15.43 20.26
CA PRO A 100 8.99 15.70 20.92
C PRO A 100 10.17 15.01 20.24
N GLY A 101 11.26 15.75 20.02
CA GLY A 101 12.48 15.22 19.41
C GLY A 101 12.53 15.30 17.88
N LEU A 102 11.48 15.80 17.22
CA LEU A 102 11.53 16.11 15.79
C LEU A 102 12.13 17.50 15.52
N SER A 103 12.66 17.65 14.31
CA SER A 103 13.12 18.93 13.76
C SER A 103 12.72 19.04 12.28
N ASN A 104 12.75 20.24 11.71
CA ASN A 104 12.51 20.43 10.27
C ASN A 104 13.61 19.74 9.46
N HIS A 105 13.24 18.82 8.59
CA HIS A 105 14.18 18.14 7.70
C HIS A 105 13.44 17.50 6.52
N VAL A 106 14.21 17.04 5.55
CA VAL A 106 13.73 16.21 4.44
C VAL A 106 14.38 14.84 4.58
N ALA A 107 13.57 13.78 4.48
CA ALA A 107 14.01 12.40 4.53
C ALA A 107 13.50 11.68 3.27
N ALA A 108 14.37 11.49 2.29
CA ALA A 108 13.98 11.02 0.95
C ALA A 108 12.82 11.87 0.39
N ASP A 109 11.70 11.24 0.02
CA ASP A 109 10.50 11.89 -0.53
C ASP A 109 9.52 12.44 0.52
N ALA A 110 9.94 12.51 1.79
CA ALA A 110 9.15 13.02 2.90
C ALA A 110 9.69 14.35 3.42
N THR A 111 8.84 15.38 3.49
CA THR A 111 9.18 16.69 4.06
C THR A 111 8.55 16.86 5.44
N TYR A 112 9.37 17.11 6.46
CA TYR A 112 8.92 17.36 7.83
C TYR A 112 8.84 18.86 8.13
N ILE A 113 7.64 19.31 8.50
CA ILE A 113 7.33 20.65 9.00
C ILE A 113 6.91 20.51 10.46
N VAL A 114 7.82 20.82 11.36
CA VAL A 114 7.71 20.58 12.80
C VAL A 114 7.43 21.88 13.53
N ARG A 115 6.39 21.86 14.37
CA ARG A 115 6.07 22.92 15.33
C ARG A 115 6.60 22.57 16.73
N PRO A 116 6.79 23.55 17.62
CA PRO A 116 7.16 23.28 19.01
C PRO A 116 6.19 22.30 19.69
N ALA A 117 6.75 21.33 20.41
CA ALA A 117 5.98 20.34 21.16
C ALA A 117 5.23 21.00 22.34
N PRO A 118 4.06 20.46 22.75
CA PRO A 118 3.39 20.89 23.97
C PRO A 118 4.30 20.68 25.19
N PRO A 119 4.33 21.61 26.16
CA PRO A 119 5.23 21.50 27.33
C PRO A 119 5.08 20.19 28.10
N ALA A 120 3.85 19.69 28.24
CA ALA A 120 3.57 18.41 28.91
C ALA A 120 4.20 17.21 28.18
N ALA A 121 4.13 17.19 26.85
CA ALA A 121 4.74 16.14 26.03
C ALA A 121 6.28 16.24 26.01
N ALA A 122 6.83 17.46 25.95
CA ALA A 122 8.27 17.69 26.01
C ALA A 122 8.88 17.20 27.35
N ALA A 123 8.18 17.44 28.46
CA ALA A 123 8.59 16.96 29.79
C ALA A 123 8.59 15.43 29.89
N GLN A 124 7.70 14.74 29.17
CA GLN A 124 7.67 13.28 29.10
C GLN A 124 8.84 12.70 28.31
N GLY A 125 9.24 13.33 27.19
CA GLY A 125 10.40 12.92 26.39
C GLY A 125 11.75 13.08 27.09
N LEU A 126 11.84 13.93 28.11
CA LEU A 126 13.03 14.12 28.95
C LEU A 126 13.18 13.05 30.05
N ARG A 127 12.13 12.26 30.32
CA ARG A 127 12.21 11.06 31.16
C ARG A 127 12.83 9.95 30.32
N LYS A 128 14.16 10.00 30.16
CA LYS A 128 15.01 8.98 29.53
C LYS A 128 14.47 7.56 29.80
N ALA A 129 14.39 6.75 28.74
CA ALA A 129 14.20 5.30 28.85
C ALA A 129 15.17 4.75 29.90
N ALA A 130 14.64 4.11 30.94
CA ALA A 130 15.47 3.35 31.87
C ALA A 130 16.24 2.30 31.05
N PRO A 131 17.54 2.12 31.28
CA PRO A 131 18.29 1.09 30.56
C PRO A 131 17.65 -0.27 30.82
N LEU A 132 17.37 -1.00 29.74
CA LEU A 132 16.96 -2.40 29.82
C LEU A 132 18.11 -3.16 30.50
N LYS A 133 17.79 -3.86 31.59
CA LYS A 133 18.72 -4.75 32.29
C LYS A 133 18.98 -6.02 31.49
#